data_AF-A0A3S1GHH5-F1
#
_entry.id   AF-A0A3S1GHH5-F1
#
_cell.length_a   1.000
_cell.length_b   1.000
_cell.length_c   1.000
_cell.angle_alpha   90.00
_cell.angle_beta   90.00
_cell.angle_gamma   90.00
#
_symmetry.space_group_name_H-M   'P 1'
#
loop_
_entity.id
_entity.type
_entity.pdbx_description
1 polymer ?
#
loop_
_entity_poly.entity_id
_entity_poly.type
_entity_poly.pdbx_seq_one_letter_code
_entity_poly.pdbx_strand_id
1 'polypeptide(L)'
;LMARGASAAEAVAIIKRTGAFIEYRQILAVDAAGVSAIHSGPKALGIWAEARGEDVACGGNLLANDGIPKAMVDAFLASEGHLGDRLIATMRAALKAGGEAGPVRSAGMKLVRDVSWPVADLRCDWTEACPIEQLATLWQLYEPQLDAYVTRALNPSDAPSYGVPGDE
;
A
#
# COMPACT_ATOMS: atom_id res chain seq x y z
N LEU A 1 -13.03 -12.11 -5.62
CA LEU A 1 -12.53 -13.47 -5.34
C LEU A 1 -12.33 -13.65 -3.84
N MET A 2 -11.40 -12.92 -3.22
CA MET A 2 -11.15 -13.03 -1.77
C MET A 2 -12.35 -12.62 -0.91
N ALA A 3 -13.11 -11.59 -1.29
CA ALA A 3 -14.39 -11.25 -0.64
C ALA A 3 -15.46 -12.38 -0.70
N ARG A 4 -15.24 -13.42 -1.50
CA ARG A 4 -16.09 -14.63 -1.59
C ARG A 4 -15.44 -15.86 -0.95
N GLY A 5 -14.38 -15.67 -0.15
CA GLY A 5 -13.71 -16.73 0.62
C GLY A 5 -12.53 -17.42 -0.07
N ALA A 6 -12.09 -16.97 -1.24
CA ALA A 6 -10.86 -17.50 -1.84
C ALA A 6 -9.62 -17.01 -1.07
N SER A 7 -8.62 -17.87 -0.88
CA SER A 7 -7.28 -17.49 -0.43
C SER A 7 -6.58 -16.59 -1.47
N ALA A 8 -5.49 -15.93 -1.05
CA ALA A 8 -4.66 -15.15 -1.96
C ALA A 8 -4.14 -16.02 -3.12
N ALA A 9 -3.72 -17.25 -2.83
CA ALA A 9 -3.20 -18.20 -3.82
C ALA A 9 -4.27 -18.60 -4.85
N GLU A 10 -5.49 -18.93 -4.40
CA GLU A 10 -6.60 -19.25 -5.31
C GLU A 10 -7.00 -18.04 -6.15
N ALA A 11 -7.06 -16.85 -5.54
CA ALA A 11 -7.40 -15.63 -6.25
C ALA A 11 -6.39 -15.32 -7.36
N VAL A 12 -5.09 -15.37 -7.06
CA VAL A 12 -4.02 -15.19 -8.04
C VAL A 12 -4.09 -16.26 -9.13
N ALA A 13 -4.28 -17.54 -8.77
CA ALA A 13 -4.37 -18.63 -9.74
C ALA A 13 -5.57 -18.47 -10.70
N ILE A 14 -6.72 -18.03 -10.19
CA ILE A 14 -7.90 -17.74 -11.02
C ILE A 14 -7.59 -16.58 -11.98
N ILE A 15 -7.06 -15.46 -11.47
CA ILE A 15 -6.75 -14.29 -12.31
C ILE A 15 -5.72 -14.65 -13.38
N LYS A 16 -4.71 -15.47 -13.07
CA LYS A 16 -3.74 -15.96 -14.06
C LYS A 16 -4.38 -16.73 -15.21
N ARG A 17 -5.41 -17.53 -14.90
CA ARG A 17 -6.07 -18.40 -15.89
C ARG A 17 -7.12 -17.67 -16.73
N THR A 18 -7.71 -16.60 -16.19
CA THR A 18 -8.80 -15.86 -16.84
C THR A 18 -8.40 -14.46 -17.34
N GLY A 19 -7.26 -13.95 -16.92
CA GLY A 19 -6.78 -12.60 -17.24
C GLY A 19 -6.12 -12.53 -18.61
N ALA A 20 -6.45 -11.49 -19.37
CA ALA A 20 -5.77 -11.20 -20.63
C ALA A 20 -4.36 -10.62 -20.37
N PHE A 21 -3.38 -11.04 -21.17
CA PHE A 21 -2.01 -10.51 -21.16
C PHE A 21 -1.31 -10.62 -19.80
N ILE A 22 -1.61 -11.65 -19.02
CA ILE A 22 -1.09 -11.82 -17.65
C ILE A 22 0.44 -11.88 -17.62
N GLU A 23 1.08 -12.28 -18.72
CA GLU A 23 2.54 -12.32 -18.80
C GLU A 23 3.20 -10.93 -18.77
N TYR A 24 2.42 -9.85 -18.94
CA TYR A 24 2.87 -8.45 -18.86
C TYR A 24 2.53 -7.77 -17.53
N ARG A 25 1.92 -8.49 -16.58
CA ARG A 25 1.36 -7.92 -15.35
C ARG A 25 2.05 -8.48 -14.11
N GLN A 26 2.09 -7.68 -13.06
CA GLN A 26 2.37 -8.13 -11.70
C GLN A 26 1.09 -8.03 -10.86
N ILE A 27 0.80 -9.05 -10.06
CA ILE A 27 -0.35 -9.11 -9.17
C ILE A 27 0.14 -9.61 -7.82
N LEU A 28 -0.11 -8.84 -6.78
CA LEU A 28 0.25 -9.16 -5.41
C LEU A 28 -1.04 -9.19 -4.59
N ALA A 29 -1.21 -10.22 -3.78
CA ALA A 29 -2.37 -10.39 -2.93
C ALA A 29 -1.94 -10.89 -1.55
N VAL A 30 -2.61 -10.37 -0.52
CA VAL A 30 -2.57 -10.85 0.87
C VAL A 30 -4.02 -11.11 1.26
N ASP A 31 -4.31 -12.29 1.81
CA ASP A 31 -5.67 -12.62 2.27
C ASP A 31 -5.87 -12.30 3.75
N ALA A 32 -7.09 -12.52 4.24
CA ALA A 32 -7.48 -12.21 5.62
C ALA A 32 -6.78 -13.07 6.68
N ALA A 33 -6.07 -14.14 6.27
CA ALA A 33 -5.24 -14.94 7.16
C ALA A 33 -3.76 -14.52 7.12
N GLY A 34 -3.44 -13.41 6.45
CA GLY A 34 -2.08 -12.90 6.30
C GLY A 34 -1.25 -13.65 5.25
N VAL A 35 -1.86 -14.58 4.51
CA VAL A 35 -1.16 -15.40 3.52
C VAL A 35 -1.06 -14.63 2.21
N SER A 36 0.16 -14.61 1.66
CA SER A 36 0.51 -13.83 0.47
C SER A 36 0.77 -14.70 -0.77
N ALA A 37 0.27 -14.23 -1.92
CA ALA A 37 0.50 -14.84 -3.22
C ALA A 37 0.83 -13.77 -4.26
N ILE A 38 1.76 -14.09 -5.15
CA ILE A 38 2.25 -13.16 -6.19
C ILE A 38 2.25 -13.87 -7.54
N HIS A 39 1.96 -13.10 -8.59
CA HIS A 39 2.26 -13.43 -9.96
C HIS A 39 3.09 -12.29 -10.56
N SER A 40 4.32 -12.57 -10.98
CA SER A 40 5.07 -11.69 -11.87
C SER A 40 5.17 -12.29 -13.26
N GLY A 41 4.56 -11.62 -14.23
CA GLY A 41 4.60 -12.05 -15.62
C GLY A 41 6.02 -11.96 -16.21
N PRO A 42 6.46 -12.96 -16.99
CA PRO A 42 7.83 -13.02 -17.50
C PRO A 42 8.18 -11.91 -18.53
N LYS A 43 7.19 -11.13 -18.98
CA LYS A 43 7.38 -9.96 -19.86
C LYS A 43 7.29 -8.63 -19.10
N ALA A 44 7.38 -8.62 -17.78
CA ALA A 44 7.57 -7.39 -17.01
C ALA A 44 8.88 -6.70 -17.43
N LEU A 45 8.85 -5.37 -17.56
CA LEU A 45 9.97 -4.59 -18.12
C LEU A 45 11.12 -4.43 -17.12
N GLY A 46 12.35 -4.47 -17.63
CA GLY A 46 13.56 -4.26 -16.84
C GLY A 46 13.79 -5.33 -15.78
N ILE A 47 14.50 -4.94 -14.71
CA ILE A 47 14.62 -5.79 -13.52
C ILE A 47 13.27 -5.79 -12.83
N TRP A 48 12.69 -6.98 -12.69
CA TRP A 48 11.50 -7.21 -11.89
C TRP A 48 11.85 -8.21 -10.80
N ALA A 49 11.23 -8.02 -9.63
CA ALA A 49 11.40 -8.90 -8.50
C ALA A 49 10.15 -8.88 -7.63
N GLU A 50 10.06 -9.87 -6.76
CA GLU A 50 8.97 -10.04 -5.81
C GLU A 50 9.51 -10.60 -4.50
N ALA A 51 8.87 -10.26 -3.39
CA ALA A 51 9.14 -10.82 -2.07
C ALA A 51 7.85 -10.85 -1.27
N ARG A 52 7.78 -11.72 -0.28
CA ARG A 52 6.62 -11.87 0.58
C ARG A 52 7.01 -12.29 1.99
N GLY A 53 6.17 -11.93 2.94
CA GLY A 53 6.26 -12.31 4.35
C GLY A 53 4.87 -12.47 4.95
N GLU A 54 4.81 -12.57 6.27
CA GLU A 54 3.56 -12.50 7.03
C GLU A 54 2.92 -11.12 6.83
N ASP A 55 1.64 -11.11 6.46
CA ASP A 55 0.83 -9.90 6.22
C ASP A 55 1.35 -8.96 5.11
N VAL A 56 2.33 -9.37 4.29
CA VAL A 56 2.95 -8.50 3.29
C VAL A 56 3.36 -9.21 2.01
N ALA A 57 3.13 -8.53 0.89
CA ALA A 57 3.66 -8.86 -0.43
C ALA A 57 4.23 -7.59 -1.05
N CYS A 58 5.48 -7.63 -1.53
CA CYS A 58 6.14 -6.52 -2.21
C CYS A 58 6.67 -6.96 -3.56
N GLY A 59 6.68 -6.06 -4.53
CA GLY A 59 7.13 -6.37 -5.88
C GLY A 59 7.12 -5.13 -6.75
N GLY A 60 7.85 -5.20 -7.85
CA GLY A 60 7.91 -4.13 -8.82
C GLY A 60 8.62 -4.56 -10.09
N ASN A 61 8.56 -3.70 -11.09
CA ASN A 61 9.29 -3.78 -12.34
C ASN A 61 10.06 -2.48 -12.56
N LEU A 62 10.95 -2.45 -13.56
CA LEU A 62 11.87 -1.33 -13.78
C LEU A 62 12.62 -0.95 -12.48
N LEU A 63 13.01 -1.94 -11.68
CA LEU A 63 13.74 -1.73 -10.42
C LEU A 63 15.22 -1.42 -10.70
N ALA A 64 15.87 -0.67 -9.79
CA ALA A 64 17.31 -0.47 -9.86
C ALA A 64 18.11 -1.76 -9.57
N ASN A 65 17.54 -2.68 -8.80
CA ASN A 65 18.08 -4.02 -8.50
C ASN A 65 16.97 -4.96 -7.99
N ASP A 66 17.25 -6.26 -7.92
CA ASP A 66 16.30 -7.30 -7.51
C ASP A 66 16.14 -7.45 -5.98
N GLY A 67 16.99 -6.81 -5.18
CA GLY A 67 16.93 -6.84 -3.71
C GLY A 67 15.87 -5.93 -3.09
N ILE A 68 15.31 -5.00 -3.86
CA ILE A 68 14.39 -3.97 -3.35
C ILE A 68 13.11 -4.54 -2.71
N PRO A 69 12.37 -5.48 -3.33
CA PRO A 69 11.19 -6.06 -2.70
C PRO A 69 11.51 -6.78 -1.38
N LYS A 70 12.68 -7.43 -1.29
CA LYS A 70 13.12 -8.05 -0.04
C LYS A 70 13.35 -6.98 1.04
N ALA A 71 14.02 -5.87 0.71
CA ALA A 71 14.21 -4.77 1.65
C ALA A 71 12.88 -4.16 2.13
N MET A 72 11.86 -4.12 1.26
CA MET A 72 10.51 -3.68 1.62
C MET A 72 9.85 -4.61 2.63
N VAL A 73 9.89 -5.93 2.38
CA VAL A 73 9.34 -6.94 3.30
C VAL A 73 10.06 -6.87 4.65
N ASP A 74 11.39 -6.86 4.64
CA ASP A 74 12.19 -6.81 5.87
C ASP A 74 11.86 -5.54 6.69
N ALA A 75 11.70 -4.39 6.03
CA ALA A 75 11.31 -3.14 6.69
C ALA A 75 9.89 -3.19 7.27
N PHE A 76 8.94 -3.81 6.55
CA PHE A 76 7.57 -3.96 7.04
C PHE A 76 7.51 -4.86 8.28
N LEU A 77 8.23 -5.98 8.26
CA LEU A 77 8.28 -6.94 9.36
C LEU A 77 9.02 -6.38 10.59
N ALA A 78 10.01 -5.50 10.38
CA ALA A 78 10.74 -4.84 11.46
C ALA A 78 10.05 -3.57 11.99
N SER A 79 8.93 -3.16 11.40
CA SER A 79 8.19 -1.95 11.78
C SER A 79 7.03 -2.26 12.71
N GLU A 80 6.79 -1.39 13.67
CA GLU A 80 5.70 -1.47 14.64
C GLU A 80 4.85 -0.18 14.60
N GLY A 81 3.69 -0.19 15.26
CA GLY A 81 2.79 0.97 15.32
C GLY A 81 1.69 0.96 14.25
N HIS A 82 1.16 2.14 13.94
CA HIS A 82 0.04 2.28 13.01
C HIS A 82 0.44 1.80 11.60
N LEU A 83 -0.48 1.12 10.91
CA LEU A 83 -0.20 0.54 9.58
C LEU A 83 0.30 1.59 8.57
N GLY A 84 -0.21 2.82 8.66
CA GLY A 84 0.24 3.94 7.83
C GLY A 84 1.74 4.24 8.00
N ASP A 85 2.25 4.29 9.23
CA ASP A 85 3.67 4.51 9.50
C ASP A 85 4.54 3.38 8.96
N ARG A 86 4.06 2.14 9.14
CA ARG A 86 4.73 0.93 8.64
C ARG A 86 4.86 0.97 7.12
N LEU A 87 3.80 1.35 6.40
CA LEU A 87 3.84 1.51 4.94
C LEU A 87 4.79 2.63 4.48
N ILE A 88 4.82 3.77 5.18
CA ILE A 88 5.78 4.85 4.90
C ILE A 88 7.23 4.38 5.13
N ALA A 89 7.49 3.66 6.21
CA ALA A 89 8.80 3.07 6.49
C ALA A 89 9.24 2.08 5.40
N THR A 90 8.32 1.21 4.94
CA THR A 90 8.53 0.28 3.82
C THR A 90 8.89 1.02 2.53
N MET A 91 8.15 2.07 2.17
CA MET A 91 8.44 2.88 0.97
C MET A 91 9.81 3.55 1.05
N ARG A 92 10.17 4.12 2.22
CA ARG A 92 11.49 4.72 2.45
C ARG A 92 12.62 3.68 2.34
N ALA A 93 12.41 2.47 2.85
CA ALA A 93 13.37 1.38 2.73
C ALA A 93 13.57 0.95 1.25
N ALA A 94 12.49 0.89 0.47
CA ALA A 94 12.56 0.61 -0.96
C ALA A 94 13.43 1.64 -1.70
N LEU A 95 13.18 2.93 -1.43
CA LEU A 95 13.94 4.03 -2.03
C LEU A 95 15.41 3.99 -1.63
N LYS A 96 15.70 3.74 -0.35
CA LYS A 96 17.07 3.59 0.17
C LYS A 96 17.81 2.40 -0.46
N ALA A 97 17.09 1.32 -0.77
CA ALA A 97 17.64 0.15 -1.45
C ALA A 97 17.86 0.35 -2.96
N GLY A 98 17.43 1.50 -3.51
CA GLY A 98 17.68 1.90 -4.90
C GLY A 98 16.42 2.38 -5.63
N GLY A 99 15.23 1.96 -5.21
CA GLY A 99 13.97 2.34 -5.82
C GLY A 99 13.81 1.90 -7.29
N GLU A 100 12.97 2.63 -8.03
CA GLU A 100 12.86 2.44 -9.48
C GLU A 100 14.17 2.84 -10.18
N ALA A 101 14.45 2.25 -11.33
CA ALA A 101 15.61 2.56 -12.17
C ALA A 101 15.59 4.00 -12.69
N GLY A 102 14.41 4.63 -12.69
CA GLY A 102 14.20 6.03 -13.01
C GLY A 102 13.72 6.85 -11.80
N PRO A 103 13.45 8.15 -11.99
CA PRO A 103 12.94 8.98 -10.92
C PRO A 103 11.52 8.55 -10.50
N VAL A 104 11.31 8.39 -9.20
CA VAL A 104 9.99 8.16 -8.64
C VAL A 104 9.23 9.49 -8.61
N ARG A 105 8.09 9.55 -9.31
CA ARG A 105 7.27 10.79 -9.44
C ARG A 105 5.98 10.77 -8.64
N SER A 106 5.52 9.59 -8.24
CA SER A 106 4.25 9.42 -7.56
C SER A 106 4.37 8.44 -6.39
N ALA A 107 3.48 8.58 -5.42
CA ALA A 107 3.31 7.64 -4.30
C ALA A 107 1.86 7.71 -3.82
N GLY A 108 1.35 6.59 -3.31
CA GLY A 108 0.00 6.54 -2.76
C GLY A 108 -0.11 5.53 -1.64
N MET A 109 -1.03 5.79 -0.71
CA MET A 109 -1.36 4.91 0.40
C MET A 109 -2.88 4.85 0.56
N LYS A 110 -3.38 3.63 0.70
CA LYS A 110 -4.81 3.37 0.91
C LYS A 110 -4.99 2.43 2.08
N LEU A 111 -5.72 2.87 3.10
CA LEU A 111 -6.03 2.10 4.30
C LEU A 111 -7.53 1.82 4.36
N VAL A 112 -7.89 0.58 4.68
CA VAL A 112 -9.27 0.11 4.88
C VAL A 112 -9.35 -0.56 6.24
N ARG A 113 -10.53 -0.49 6.88
CA ARG A 113 -10.81 -1.22 8.13
C ARG A 113 -12.26 -1.72 8.16
N ASP A 114 -12.92 -1.62 9.31
CA ASP A 114 -14.26 -2.10 9.64
C ASP A 114 -15.43 -1.32 8.99
N VAL A 115 -15.14 -0.37 8.12
CA VAL A 115 -16.13 0.40 7.35
C VAL A 115 -16.05 0.10 5.85
N SER A 116 -17.13 0.35 5.10
CA SER A 116 -17.21 0.01 3.68
C SER A 116 -16.42 0.94 2.75
N TRP A 117 -15.73 1.94 3.30
CA TRP A 117 -14.93 2.92 2.56
C TRP A 117 -13.47 2.93 3.08
N PRO A 118 -12.52 3.45 2.30
CA PRO A 118 -11.15 3.64 2.77
C PRO A 118 -11.11 4.69 3.88
N VAL A 119 -10.48 4.36 5.01
CA VAL A 119 -10.27 5.31 6.10
C VAL A 119 -9.09 6.24 5.86
N ALA A 120 -8.25 5.93 4.88
CA ALA A 120 -7.29 6.87 4.29
C ALA A 120 -7.11 6.53 2.80
N ASP A 121 -7.07 7.56 1.95
CA ASP A 121 -6.71 7.45 0.52
C ASP A 121 -5.88 8.69 0.17
N LEU A 122 -4.57 8.57 0.37
CA LEU A 122 -3.60 9.66 0.30
C LEU A 122 -2.71 9.48 -0.91
N ARG A 123 -2.52 10.54 -1.70
CA ARG A 123 -1.83 10.47 -2.99
C ARG A 123 -0.95 11.68 -3.23
N CYS A 124 0.27 11.43 -3.70
CA CYS A 124 1.09 12.38 -4.44
C CYS A 124 1.14 11.88 -5.89
N ASP A 125 0.34 12.49 -6.77
CA ASP A 125 0.19 12.00 -8.15
C ASP A 125 1.34 12.44 -9.06
N TRP A 126 1.99 13.56 -8.75
CA TRP A 126 3.18 14.03 -9.45
C TRP A 126 3.97 15.01 -8.60
N THR A 127 5.28 14.83 -8.51
CA THR A 127 6.18 15.86 -8.02
C THR A 127 7.59 15.74 -8.60
N GLU A 128 8.29 16.87 -8.66
CA GLU A 128 9.73 16.90 -8.96
C GLU A 128 10.59 16.58 -7.73
N ALA A 129 10.02 16.64 -6.52
CA ALA A 129 10.67 16.26 -5.27
C ALA A 129 10.49 14.76 -4.97
N CYS A 130 10.67 14.34 -3.72
CA CYS A 130 10.38 12.96 -3.32
C CYS A 130 8.87 12.78 -3.01
N PRO A 131 8.13 11.98 -3.80
CA PRO A 131 6.69 11.76 -3.56
C PRO A 131 6.41 11.00 -2.26
N ILE A 132 7.33 10.11 -1.84
CA ILE A 132 7.20 9.34 -0.59
C ILE A 132 7.25 10.28 0.63
N GLU A 133 8.09 11.31 0.61
CA GLU A 133 8.17 12.28 1.71
C GLU A 133 6.98 13.25 1.74
N GLN A 134 6.41 13.59 0.59
CA GLN A 134 5.14 14.32 0.55
C GLN A 134 4.00 13.48 1.10
N LEU A 135 3.94 12.20 0.74
CA LEU A 135 2.95 11.27 1.27
C LEU A 135 3.11 11.09 2.79
N ALA A 136 4.35 11.03 3.29
CA ALA A 136 4.64 10.96 4.73
C ALA A 136 4.16 12.23 5.47
N THR A 137 4.39 13.41 4.89
CA THR A 137 3.90 14.68 5.44
C THR A 137 2.37 14.71 5.47
N LEU A 138 1.72 14.27 4.40
CA LEU A 138 0.26 14.18 4.31
C LEU A 138 -0.30 13.19 5.34
N TRP A 139 0.37 12.06 5.54
CA TRP A 139 0.01 11.06 6.55
C TRP A 139 0.08 11.64 7.97
N GLN A 140 1.16 12.33 8.34
CA GLN A 140 1.31 12.97 9.65
C GLN A 140 0.23 14.02 9.94
N LEU A 141 -0.24 14.73 8.92
CA LEU A 141 -1.35 15.68 9.05
C LEU A 141 -2.70 14.96 9.21
N TYR A 142 -2.90 13.85 8.51
CA TYR A 142 -4.18 13.17 8.44
C TYR A 142 -4.41 12.18 9.59
N GLU A 143 -3.39 11.42 9.99
CA GLU A 143 -3.47 10.36 11.00
C GLU A 143 -4.19 10.80 12.29
N PRO A 144 -3.86 11.94 12.93
CA PRO A 144 -4.51 12.34 14.18
C PRO A 144 -6.01 12.62 14.03
N GLN A 145 -6.48 12.84 12.80
CA GLN A 145 -7.87 13.17 12.48
C GLN A 145 -8.67 11.95 12.00
N LEU A 146 -8.00 10.85 11.65
CA LEU A 146 -8.60 9.68 10.99
C LEU A 146 -9.82 9.14 11.76
N ASP A 147 -9.65 8.87 13.06
CA ASP A 147 -10.72 8.29 13.87
C ASP A 147 -11.88 9.25 14.09
N ALA A 148 -11.61 10.56 14.15
CA ALA A 148 -12.68 11.56 14.23
C ALA A 148 -13.52 11.58 12.94
N TYR A 149 -12.90 11.43 11.76
CA TYR A 149 -13.65 11.32 10.50
C TYR A 149 -14.50 10.06 10.43
N VAL A 150 -13.97 8.92 10.86
CA VAL A 150 -14.76 7.67 10.90
C VAL A 150 -15.91 7.79 11.90
N THR A 151 -15.66 8.33 13.09
CA THR A 151 -16.69 8.55 14.11
C THR A 151 -17.79 9.46 13.56
N ARG A 152 -17.47 10.57 12.90
CA ARG A 152 -18.48 11.47 12.30
C ARG A 152 -19.35 10.79 11.25
N ALA A 153 -18.78 9.89 10.46
CA ALA A 153 -19.52 9.17 9.44
C ALA A 153 -20.47 8.10 10.04
N LEU A 154 -20.09 7.50 11.17
CA LEU A 154 -20.89 6.44 11.83
C LEU A 154 -21.87 7.00 12.87
N ASN A 155 -21.39 7.87 13.76
CA ASN A 155 -22.17 8.55 14.78
C ASN A 155 -21.63 9.99 15.04
N PRO A 156 -22.21 11.02 14.40
CA PRO A 156 -21.73 12.39 14.54
C PRO A 156 -21.89 12.97 15.95
N SER A 157 -22.73 12.41 16.83
CA SER A 157 -22.90 12.93 18.20
C SER A 157 -21.67 12.73 19.09
N ASP A 158 -20.87 11.71 18.79
CA ASP A 158 -19.73 11.31 19.62
C ASP A 158 -18.41 11.89 19.10
N ALA A 159 -18.48 12.63 17.99
CA ALA A 159 -17.31 13.22 17.37
C ALA A 159 -16.86 14.50 18.09
N PRO A 160 -15.54 14.72 18.23
CA PRO A 160 -15.02 16.00 18.73
C PRO A 160 -15.53 17.18 17.88
N SER A 161 -15.74 18.34 18.50
CA SER A 161 -15.98 19.60 17.78
C SER A 161 -14.81 19.92 16.85
N TYR A 162 -15.09 20.61 15.74
CA TYR A 162 -14.08 20.99 14.75
C TYR A 162 -13.26 22.20 15.21
N GLY A 163 -13.77 23.00 16.15
CA GLY A 163 -13.16 24.27 16.54
C GLY A 163 -13.16 25.28 15.38
N VAL A 164 -14.14 25.16 14.47
CA VAL A 164 -14.25 25.98 13.24
C VAL A 164 -15.40 26.99 13.36
N PRO A 165 -15.42 28.04 12.53
CA PRO A 165 -16.54 28.96 12.46
C PRO A 165 -17.86 28.19 12.21
N GLY A 166 -18.81 28.27 13.15
CA GLY A 166 -20.06 27.50 13.14
C GLY A 166 -20.26 26.55 14.34
N ASP A 167 -19.24 26.37 15.18
CA ASP A 167 -19.32 25.64 16.46
C ASP A 167 -19.76 26.54 17.66
N GLU A 168 -20.45 27.66 17.39
CA GLU A 168 -21.05 28.56 18.41
C GLU A 168 -22.48 28.16 18.80
#